data_AF-A0A4Z2HE99-F1
#
_entry.id   AF-A0A4Z2HE99-F1
#
_cell.length_a   1.000
_cell.length_b   1.000
_cell.length_c   1.000
_cell.angle_alpha   90.00
_cell.angle_beta   90.00
_cell.angle_gamma   90.00
#
_symmetry.space_group_name_H-M   'P 1'
#
loop_
_entity.id
_entity.type
_entity.pdbx_description
1 polymer ?
#
loop_
_entity_poly.entity_id
_entity_poly.type
_entity_poly.pdbx_seq_one_letter_code
_entity_poly.pdbx_strand_id
1 'polypeptide(L)'
;MYPRPWPSVSNLAKDFVERILTVDASERLTAGQAFKHPWVVSMAASSSMKNLQRCISQNLLKRASSRCHSTKSAQSTRSSRSTKSNKARRVREKELRELNRRYQQQYNG
;
A
#
# COMPACT_ATOMS: atom_id res chain seq x y z
N MET A 1 -19.84 23.73 -21.54
CA MET A 1 -18.53 23.07 -21.72
C MET A 1 -18.27 22.22 -20.48
N TYR A 2 -18.21 20.89 -20.60
CA TYR A 2 -18.00 20.01 -19.45
C TYR A 2 -16.56 20.12 -18.92
N PRO A 3 -16.34 20.09 -17.60
CA PRO A 3 -14.99 20.08 -17.05
C PRO A 3 -14.26 18.83 -17.53
N ARG A 4 -13.01 19.00 -17.97
CA ARG A 4 -12.18 17.86 -18.35
C ARG A 4 -12.00 16.96 -17.11
N PRO A 5 -12.32 15.67 -17.20
CA PRO A 5 -12.11 14.79 -16.07
C PRO A 5 -10.61 14.71 -15.78
N TRP A 6 -10.26 14.70 -14.48
CA TRP A 6 -8.87 14.57 -13.99
C TRP A 6 -7.93 15.74 -14.41
N PRO A 7 -8.25 17.00 -14.07
CA PRO A 7 -7.43 18.15 -14.46
C PRO A 7 -6.02 18.11 -13.86
N SER A 8 -5.85 17.47 -12.70
CA SER A 8 -4.56 17.32 -12.00
C SER A 8 -3.69 16.17 -12.49
N VAL A 9 -4.21 15.30 -13.36
CA VAL A 9 -3.47 14.13 -13.87
C VAL A 9 -2.67 14.52 -15.11
N SER A 10 -1.39 14.14 -15.14
CA SER A 10 -0.49 14.47 -16.26
C SER A 10 -0.93 13.82 -17.57
N ASN A 11 -0.62 14.48 -18.69
CA ASN A 11 -0.96 13.97 -20.02
C ASN A 11 -0.27 12.64 -20.30
N LEU A 12 0.98 12.45 -19.85
CA LEU A 12 1.71 11.19 -19.99
C LEU A 12 1.02 10.02 -19.26
N ALA A 13 0.39 10.29 -18.11
CA ALA A 13 -0.37 9.26 -17.38
C ALA A 13 -1.63 8.86 -18.14
N LYS A 14 -2.33 9.84 -18.72
CA LYS A 14 -3.55 9.61 -19.50
C LYS A 14 -3.24 8.82 -20.77
N ASP A 15 -2.21 9.23 -21.51
CA ASP A 15 -1.70 8.55 -22.70
C ASP A 15 -1.29 7.10 -22.39
N PHE A 16 -0.61 6.88 -21.26
CA PHE A 16 -0.28 5.54 -20.82
C PHE A 16 -1.54 4.68 -20.63
N VAL A 17 -2.49 5.14 -19.81
CA VAL A 17 -3.73 4.40 -19.49
C VAL A 17 -4.55 4.10 -20.74
N GLU A 18 -4.66 5.07 -21.66
CA GLU A 18 -5.36 4.91 -22.93
C GLU A 18 -4.79 3.75 -23.76
N ARG A 19 -3.45 3.64 -23.86
CA ARG A 19 -2.79 2.58 -24.64
C ARG A 19 -2.88 1.19 -24.01
N ILE A 20 -2.93 1.07 -22.67
CA ILE A 20 -3.09 -0.26 -22.01
C ILE A 20 -4.56 -0.70 -22.04
N LEU A 21 -5.50 0.23 -22.07
CA LEU A 21 -6.94 -0.03 -22.12
C LEU A 21 -7.51 0.04 -23.54
N THR A 22 -6.66 0.00 -24.58
CA THR A 22 -7.10 -0.10 -25.98
C THR A 22 -8.01 -1.32 -26.14
N VAL A 23 -9.18 -1.10 -26.76
CA VAL A 23 -10.20 -2.13 -26.96
C VAL A 23 -9.65 -3.25 -27.83
N ASP A 24 -9.06 -2.89 -28.96
CA ASP A 24 -8.40 -3.86 -29.83
C ASP A 24 -7.12 -4.41 -29.18
N ALA A 25 -6.97 -5.73 -29.21
CA ALA A 25 -5.85 -6.42 -28.59
C ALA A 25 -4.56 -6.31 -29.41
N SER A 26 -4.65 -6.19 -30.74
CA SER A 26 -3.47 -6.01 -31.61
C SER A 26 -2.79 -4.67 -31.35
N GLU A 27 -3.58 -3.62 -31.15
CA GLU A 27 -3.11 -2.25 -30.91
C GLU A 27 -2.86 -1.96 -29.41
N ARG A 28 -3.17 -2.91 -28.52
CA ARG A 28 -2.98 -2.74 -27.08
C ARG A 28 -1.50 -2.81 -26.71
N LEU A 29 -1.09 -1.87 -25.86
CA LEU A 29 0.28 -1.84 -25.35
C LEU A 29 0.61 -3.13 -24.60
N THR A 30 1.64 -3.84 -25.08
CA THR A 30 2.13 -5.05 -24.43
C THR A 30 2.87 -4.73 -23.13
N ALA A 31 3.00 -5.70 -22.22
CA ALA A 31 3.70 -5.50 -20.95
C ALA A 31 5.15 -5.01 -21.13
N GLY A 32 5.87 -5.54 -22.13
CA GLY A 32 7.24 -5.15 -22.43
C GLY A 32 7.35 -3.71 -22.96
N GLN A 33 6.37 -3.26 -23.75
CA GLN A 33 6.29 -1.87 -24.21
C GLN A 33 5.86 -0.93 -23.07
N ALA A 34 4.90 -1.35 -22.25
CA ALA A 34 4.41 -0.61 -21.11
C ALA A 34 5.52 -0.30 -20.10
N PHE A 35 6.42 -1.25 -19.87
CA PHE A 35 7.59 -1.06 -19.01
C PHE A 35 8.51 0.08 -19.49
N LYS A 36 8.59 0.31 -20.81
CA LYS A 36 9.43 1.35 -21.42
C LYS A 36 8.72 2.70 -21.56
N HIS A 37 7.45 2.80 -21.18
CA HIS A 37 6.68 4.03 -21.38
C HIS A 37 7.23 5.19 -20.52
N PRO A 38 7.35 6.42 -21.06
CA PRO A 38 7.94 7.57 -20.35
C PRO A 38 7.34 7.83 -18.97
N TRP A 39 6.01 7.67 -18.83
CA TRP A 39 5.33 7.83 -17.55
C TRP A 39 5.80 6.82 -16.49
N VAL A 40 6.04 5.57 -16.89
CA VAL A 40 6.46 4.49 -16.00
C VAL A 40 7.91 4.69 -15.58
N VAL A 41 8.81 4.94 -16.54
CA VAL A 41 10.25 5.06 -16.28
C VAL A 41 10.64 6.33 -15.53
N SER A 42 9.84 7.39 -15.58
CA SER A 42 10.14 8.66 -14.89
C SER A 42 9.26 8.88 -13.66
N MET A 43 7.98 9.13 -13.86
CA MET A 43 7.05 9.57 -12.82
C MET A 43 6.67 8.43 -11.87
N ALA A 44 6.38 7.23 -12.39
CA ALA A 44 6.04 6.09 -11.54
C ALA A 44 7.29 5.56 -10.79
N ALA A 45 8.44 5.48 -11.47
CA ALA A 45 9.71 5.10 -10.83
C ALA A 45 10.12 6.05 -9.70
N SER A 46 9.86 7.34 -9.84
CA SER A 46 10.14 8.35 -8.81
C SER A 46 9.08 8.43 -7.72
N SER A 47 7.99 7.65 -7.83
CA SER A 47 6.91 7.66 -6.85
C SER A 47 7.36 7.04 -5.52
N SER A 48 6.76 7.50 -4.43
CA SER A 48 7.15 7.05 -3.10
C SER A 48 6.74 5.60 -2.87
N MET A 49 7.69 4.70 -2.61
CA MET A 49 7.43 3.31 -2.21
C MET A 49 6.93 3.16 -0.76
N LYS A 50 6.23 4.17 -0.23
CA LYS A 50 5.69 4.15 1.13
C LYS A 50 4.71 2.99 1.25
N ASN A 51 4.84 2.21 2.32
CA ASN A 51 3.87 1.19 2.65
C ASN A 51 2.52 1.85 2.98
N LEU A 52 1.54 1.66 2.09
CA LEU A 52 0.21 2.24 2.27
C LEU A 52 -0.74 1.33 3.05
N GLN A 53 -0.31 0.14 3.52
CA GLN A 53 -1.23 -0.80 4.18
C GLN A 53 -1.95 -0.17 5.37
N ARG A 54 -1.25 0.60 6.21
CA ARG A 54 -1.88 1.27 7.35
C ARG A 54 -2.99 2.21 6.89
N CYS A 55 -2.72 3.07 5.91
CA CYS A 55 -3.70 4.03 5.41
C CYS A 55 -4.88 3.33 4.73
N ILE A 56 -4.62 2.30 3.93
CA ILE A 56 -5.64 1.50 3.25
C ILE A 56 -6.56 0.81 4.27
N SER A 57 -5.99 0.14 5.26
CA SER A 57 -6.75 -0.53 6.34
C SER A 57 -7.61 0.45 7.12
N GLN A 58 -7.07 1.63 7.44
CA GLN A 58 -7.83 2.67 8.14
C GLN A 58 -8.99 3.20 7.29
N ASN A 59 -8.78 3.42 5.97
CA ASN A 59 -9.87 3.82 5.08
C ASN A 59 -10.94 2.75 4.92
N LEU A 60 -10.56 1.47 4.87
CA LEU A 60 -11.50 0.36 4.81
C LEU A 60 -12.36 0.28 6.07
N LEU A 61 -11.74 0.40 7.25
CA LEU A 61 -12.46 0.43 8.54
C LEU A 61 -13.42 1.62 8.61
N LYS A 62 -12.98 2.82 8.21
CA LYS A 62 -13.84 4.01 8.16
C LYS A 62 -15.06 3.81 7.26
N ARG A 63 -14.88 3.22 6.08
CA ARG A 63 -15.98 2.91 5.14
C ARG A 63 -16.89 1.77 5.63
N ALA A 64 -16.36 0.86 6.46
CA ALA A 64 -17.17 -0.15 7.12
C ALA A 64 -18.04 0.48 8.22
N SER A 65 -17.47 1.37 9.04
CA SER A 65 -18.21 2.07 10.10
C SER A 65 -19.30 3.01 9.56
N SER A 66 -19.11 3.64 8.40
CA SER A 66 -20.15 4.48 7.80
C SER A 66 -21.39 3.68 7.34
N ARG A 67 -21.28 2.36 7.22
CA ARG A 67 -22.42 1.48 6.89
C ARG A 67 -23.24 1.05 8.11
N CYS A 68 -22.81 1.37 9.33
CA CYS A 68 -23.57 1.11 10.55
C CYS A 68 -23.95 2.42 11.26
N HIS A 69 -24.86 3.19 10.65
CA HIS A 69 -25.61 4.22 11.37
C HIS A 69 -26.81 3.56 12.07
N SER A 70 -26.55 2.64 12.99
CA SER A 70 -27.59 2.14 13.89
C SER A 70 -27.65 3.06 15.11
N THR A 71 -28.68 3.90 15.17
CA THR A 71 -29.10 4.55 16.41
C THR A 71 -29.38 3.46 17.45
N LYS A 72 -28.81 3.61 18.66
CA LYS A 72 -28.78 2.66 19.79
C LYS A 72 -27.88 1.44 19.60
N SER A 73 -26.70 1.50 20.21
CA SER A 73 -26.31 0.46 21.18
C SER A 73 -25.21 0.97 22.11
N ALA A 74 -25.36 0.61 23.37
CA ALA A 74 -24.56 1.06 24.51
C ALA A 74 -23.07 0.73 24.34
N GLN A 75 -22.24 1.51 25.04
CA GLN A 75 -20.80 1.33 25.24
C GLN A 75 -20.35 -0.14 25.14
N SER A 76 -19.71 -0.51 24.03
CA SER A 76 -18.97 -1.77 23.95
C SER A 76 -17.54 -1.53 24.39
N THR A 77 -17.14 -2.34 25.36
CA THR A 77 -15.92 -2.24 26.14
C THR A 77 -14.68 -2.22 25.24
N ARG A 78 -13.80 -1.27 25.57
CA ARG A 78 -12.43 -1.11 25.09
C ARG A 78 -11.80 -2.47 24.81
N SER A 79 -11.54 -2.78 23.54
CA SER A 79 -10.86 -4.01 23.16
C SER A 79 -9.40 -3.97 23.59
N SER A 80 -9.07 -4.61 24.71
CA SER A 80 -7.71 -4.77 25.24
C SER A 80 -6.80 -5.72 24.43
N ARG A 81 -7.02 -5.86 23.12
CA ARG A 81 -6.26 -6.80 22.26
C ARG A 81 -4.94 -6.25 21.69
N SER A 82 -4.49 -5.06 22.08
CA SER A 82 -3.24 -4.46 21.57
C SER A 82 -1.97 -4.87 22.34
N THR A 83 -2.09 -5.51 23.50
CA THR A 83 -0.94 -5.89 24.34
C THR A 83 -0.29 -7.21 23.88
N LYS A 84 -1.06 -8.19 23.38
CA LYS A 84 -0.53 -9.47 22.86
C LYS A 84 0.38 -9.27 21.63
N SER A 85 -0.01 -8.40 20.70
CA SER A 85 0.79 -8.06 19.52
C SER A 85 2.11 -7.38 19.89
N ASN A 86 2.08 -6.42 20.82
CA ASN A 86 3.28 -5.73 21.29
C ASN A 86 4.21 -6.65 22.11
N LYS A 87 3.67 -7.57 22.93
CA LYS A 87 4.47 -8.57 23.64
C LYS A 87 5.17 -9.52 22.65
N ALA A 88 4.44 -10.05 21.67
CA ALA A 88 5.01 -10.93 20.64
C ALA A 88 6.08 -10.23 19.79
N ARG A 89 5.92 -8.94 19.49
CA ARG A 89 6.93 -8.12 18.80
C ARG A 89 8.21 -7.98 19.62
N ARG A 90 8.08 -7.66 20.92
CA ARG A 90 9.23 -7.52 21.83
C ARG A 90 9.98 -8.83 22.05
N VAL A 91 9.27 -9.96 22.12
CA VAL A 91 9.90 -11.29 22.23
C VAL A 91 10.73 -11.59 20.98
N ARG A 92 10.17 -11.44 19.78
CA ARG A 92 10.92 -11.65 18.52
C ARG A 92 12.15 -10.75 18.40
N GLU A 93 12.05 -9.51 18.87
CA GLU A 93 13.17 -8.57 18.85
C GLU A 93 14.30 -8.98 19.82
N LYS A 94 13.98 -9.56 20.98
CA LYS A 94 14.98 -10.13 21.90
C LYS A 94 15.67 -11.36 21.33
N GLU A 95 14.90 -12.30 20.77
CA GLU A 95 15.44 -13.51 20.13
C GLU A 95 16.41 -13.16 19.00
N LEU A 96 16.04 -12.18 18.16
CA LEU A 96 16.90 -11.74 17.05
C LEU A 96 18.21 -11.12 17.54
N ARG A 97 18.18 -10.35 18.63
CA ARG A 97 19.38 -9.77 19.25
C ARG A 97 20.28 -10.84 19.85
N GLU A 98 19.70 -11.84 20.49
CA GLU A 98 20.46 -12.96 21.06
C GLU A 98 21.12 -13.80 19.97
N LEU A 99 20.39 -14.10 18.90
CA LEU A 99 20.93 -14.82 17.75
C LEU A 99 22.10 -14.05 17.11
N ASN A 100 21.97 -12.73 16.96
CA ASN A 100 23.04 -11.90 16.42
C ASN A 100 24.28 -11.90 17.33
N ARG A 101 24.09 -11.83 18.66
CA ARG A 101 25.19 -11.92 19.62
C ARG A 101 25.92 -13.26 19.56
N ARG A 102 25.18 -14.37 19.45
CA ARG A 102 25.77 -15.72 19.29
C ARG A 102 26.55 -15.84 17.99
N TYR A 103 26.00 -15.30 16.89
CA TYR A 103 26.67 -15.28 15.61
C TYR A 103 28.00 -14.51 15.68
N GLN A 104 28.01 -13.34 16.34
CA GLN A 104 29.23 -12.57 16.56
C GLN A 104 30.23 -13.31 17.45
N GLN A 105 29.78 -14.02 18.49
CA GLN A 105 30.66 -14.82 19.34
C GLN A 105 31.29 -16.00 18.61
N GLN A 106 30.59 -16.62 17.65
CA GLN A 106 31.14 -17.72 16.83
C GLN A 106 32.15 -17.25 15.78
N TYR A 107 32.12 -15.99 15.36
CA TYR A 107 32.95 -15.46 14.28
C TYR A 107 34.07 -14.52 14.73
N ASN A 108 34.09 -14.15 16.02
CA ASN A 108 35.03 -13.17 16.57
C ASN A 108 35.91 -13.78 17.69
N GLY A 109 36.14 -15.10 17.62
CA GLY A 109 37.10 -15.85 18.42
C GLY A 109 38.08 -16.59 17.52
#